data_AF-A0AAV7CMP4-F1
#
_entry.id   AF-A0AAV7CMP4-F1
#
_cell.length_a   1.000
_cell.length_b   1.000
_cell.length_c   1.000
_cell.angle_alpha   90.00
_cell.angle_beta   90.00
_cell.angle_gamma   90.00
#
_symmetry.space_group_name_H-M   'P 1'
#
loop_
_entity.id
_entity.type
_entity.pdbx_description
1 polymer ?
#
loop_
_entity_poly.entity_id
_entity_poly.type
_entity_poly.pdbx_seq_one_letter_code
_entity_poly.pdbx_strand_id
1 'polypeptide(L)'
;MPFAYFFTEAEGFSGSKKGVMSRVYETSVVLLLLTLLVFGILWVASAIVDDDAAGRESLYDLWEYYLPYLYSGISLFGVLLLLFCTPLGLSRMFSVTGKLLVKPRLLENLEEHLSCTAFEEAAISRKISTKASCWLNLNMEALQKRLLAIKSHRITLEMRRKASPWQRNLVYPLAMLLLLALTGISVLIVCFHVLELLIDDAAMPKGMQDSRLGKVSFSVFGPFGAAVQVILIFYLMAASVVGFYSSPFFTRLLPQKQNTTMTKIIGNCVSLLVLSSALPVFSRTLGITRFDLLGDFGRFNWLGNFYLIFLYNILFAGLTTLCLVKKFTWAMQAELIRAFGLDRLSLPVNRIRSQGKP
;
A
#
# COMPACT_ATOMS: atom_id res chain seq x y z
N MET A 1 -9.58 21.69 2.15
CA MET A 1 -8.12 21.63 2.35
C MET A 1 -7.46 23.00 2.41
N PRO A 2 -7.67 23.92 1.45
CA PRO A 2 -7.00 25.22 1.47
C PRO A 2 -7.35 26.04 2.73
N PHE A 3 -8.62 25.97 3.17
CA PHE A 3 -9.04 26.56 4.44
C PHE A 3 -8.21 26.08 5.64
N ALA A 4 -7.94 24.77 5.75
CA ALA A 4 -7.18 24.23 6.88
C ALA A 4 -5.73 24.72 6.88
N TYR A 5 -5.13 24.92 5.70
CA TYR A 5 -3.78 25.46 5.56
C TYR A 5 -3.73 26.95 5.93
N PHE A 6 -4.61 27.76 5.36
CA PHE A 6 -4.65 29.19 5.69
C PHE A 6 -5.05 29.43 7.15
N PHE A 7 -5.92 28.58 7.71
CA PHE A 7 -6.29 28.67 9.11
C PHE A 7 -5.10 28.44 10.05
N THR A 8 -4.18 27.53 9.70
CA THR A 8 -2.98 27.30 10.52
C THR A 8 -2.02 28.48 10.50
N GLU A 9 -1.95 29.21 9.38
CA GLU A 9 -1.09 30.39 9.19
C GLU A 9 -1.73 31.71 9.64
N ALA A 10 -3.06 31.77 9.75
CA ALA A 10 -3.79 32.99 10.13
C ALA A 10 -3.53 33.40 11.58
N GLU A 11 -3.27 34.69 11.82
CA GLU A 11 -3.02 35.28 13.16
C GLU A 11 -4.21 36.09 13.69
N GLY A 12 -5.14 36.47 12.80
CA GLY A 12 -6.28 37.36 13.00
C GLY A 12 -6.01 38.78 12.51
N PHE A 13 -7.08 39.49 12.09
CA PHE A 13 -6.97 40.89 11.67
C PHE A 13 -6.47 41.82 12.79
N SER A 14 -5.69 42.83 12.41
CA SER A 14 -5.21 43.88 13.32
C SER A 14 -6.38 44.60 13.99
N GLY A 15 -6.32 44.74 15.32
CA GLY A 15 -7.38 45.35 16.13
C GLY A 15 -8.53 44.43 16.55
N SER A 16 -8.56 43.17 16.08
CA SER A 16 -9.54 42.18 16.56
C SER A 16 -9.12 41.55 17.88
N LYS A 17 -10.09 41.15 18.72
CA LYS A 17 -9.79 40.37 19.93
C LYS A 17 -9.15 39.05 19.50
N LYS A 18 -7.92 38.78 19.99
CA LYS A 18 -7.21 37.52 19.71
C LYS A 18 -8.09 36.35 20.12
N GLY A 19 -8.56 35.59 19.13
CA GLY A 19 -9.48 34.48 19.34
C GLY A 19 -9.57 33.61 18.10
N VAL A 20 -10.22 32.45 18.24
CA VAL A 20 -10.37 31.52 17.11
C VAL A 20 -11.19 32.15 15.98
N MET A 21 -12.22 32.94 16.31
CA MET A 21 -13.09 33.59 15.33
C MET A 21 -12.35 34.62 14.47
N SER A 22 -11.39 35.38 15.03
CA SER A 22 -10.62 36.36 14.23
C SER A 22 -9.79 35.68 13.16
N ARG A 23 -9.19 34.52 13.49
CA ARG A 23 -8.45 33.68 12.54
C ARG A 23 -9.37 33.08 11.47
N VAL A 24 -10.58 32.64 11.85
CA VAL A 24 -11.59 32.16 10.88
C VAL A 24 -11.97 33.26 9.89
N TYR A 25 -12.22 34.48 10.36
CA TYR A 25 -12.55 35.60 9.48
C TYR A 25 -11.41 35.94 8.53
N GLU A 26 -10.17 36.04 9.02
CA GLU A 26 -9.00 36.27 8.17
C GLU A 26 -8.85 35.17 7.12
N THR A 27 -8.90 33.92 7.55
CA THR A 27 -8.81 32.75 6.65
C THR A 27 -9.89 32.79 5.58
N SER A 28 -11.13 33.12 5.94
CA SER A 28 -12.26 33.16 5.01
C SER A 28 -12.11 34.28 3.99
N VAL A 29 -11.65 35.45 4.41
CA VAL A 29 -11.37 36.59 3.53
C VAL A 29 -10.19 36.29 2.61
N VAL A 30 -9.10 35.72 3.12
CA VAL A 30 -7.95 35.30 2.31
C VAL A 30 -8.36 34.24 1.28
N LEU A 31 -9.18 33.26 1.68
CA LEU A 31 -9.69 32.24 0.77
C LEU A 31 -10.58 32.86 -0.32
N LEU A 32 -11.44 33.82 0.03
CA LEU A 32 -12.28 34.54 -0.92
C LEU A 32 -11.43 35.34 -1.92
N LEU A 33 -10.44 36.10 -1.43
CA LEU A 33 -9.53 36.86 -2.28
C LEU A 33 -8.71 35.95 -3.20
N LEU A 34 -8.20 34.83 -2.68
CA LEU A 34 -7.49 33.83 -3.49
C LEU A 34 -8.41 33.23 -4.56
N THR A 35 -9.65 32.93 -4.21
CA THR A 35 -10.64 32.42 -5.16
C THR A 35 -10.87 33.44 -6.27
N LEU A 36 -11.16 34.70 -5.92
CA LEU A 36 -11.32 35.78 -6.90
C LEU A 36 -10.07 35.99 -7.76
N LEU A 37 -8.87 35.89 -7.18
CA LEU A 37 -7.61 35.99 -7.91
C LEU A 37 -7.48 34.86 -8.93
N VAL A 38 -7.72 33.61 -8.52
CA VAL A 38 -7.65 32.44 -9.42
C VAL A 38 -8.68 32.55 -10.53
N PHE A 39 -9.92 32.94 -10.21
CA PHE A 39 -10.95 33.21 -11.21
C PHE A 39 -10.53 34.33 -12.17
N GLY A 40 -9.93 35.41 -11.67
CA GLY A 40 -9.42 36.51 -12.50
C GLY A 40 -8.29 36.08 -13.43
N ILE A 41 -7.35 35.26 -12.95
CA ILE A 41 -6.27 34.71 -13.78
C ILE A 41 -6.84 33.78 -14.85
N LEU A 42 -7.76 32.89 -14.49
CA LEU A 42 -8.41 31.98 -15.44
C LEU A 42 -9.21 32.75 -16.50
N TRP A 43 -9.91 33.81 -16.11
CA TRP A 43 -10.62 34.69 -17.02
C TRP A 43 -9.67 35.36 -18.03
N VAL A 44 -8.57 35.94 -17.54
CA VAL A 44 -7.55 36.56 -18.40
C VAL A 44 -6.91 35.53 -19.32
N ALA A 45 -6.60 34.33 -18.82
CA ALA A 45 -6.04 33.25 -19.62
C ALA A 45 -7.01 32.81 -20.72
N SER A 46 -8.31 32.69 -20.42
CA SER A 46 -9.34 32.36 -21.41
C SER A 46 -9.44 33.45 -22.48
N ALA A 47 -9.43 34.73 -22.08
CA ALA A 47 -9.51 35.87 -23.01
C ALA A 47 -8.28 36.01 -23.93
N ILE A 48 -7.13 35.42 -23.57
CA ILE A 48 -5.93 35.38 -24.42
C ILE A 48 -5.99 34.21 -25.42
N VAL A 49 -6.70 33.13 -25.06
CA VAL A 49 -6.78 31.90 -25.86
C VAL A 49 -7.92 31.95 -26.86
N ASP A 50 -9.06 32.57 -26.52
CA ASP A 50 -10.20 32.74 -27.41
C ASP A 50 -10.22 34.15 -28.03
N ASP A 51 -9.95 34.23 -29.34
CA ASP A 51 -9.89 35.47 -30.14
C ASP A 51 -11.29 35.95 -30.59
N ASP A 52 -12.38 35.25 -30.20
CA ASP A 52 -13.74 35.57 -30.63
C ASP A 52 -14.75 35.69 -29.48
N ALA A 53 -15.66 36.65 -29.65
CA ALA A 53 -16.41 37.32 -28.59
C ALA A 53 -17.42 36.44 -27.82
N ALA A 54 -17.10 36.06 -26.57
CA ALA A 54 -18.11 35.60 -25.61
C ALA A 54 -17.72 35.76 -24.13
N GLY A 55 -17.39 36.98 -23.70
CA GLY A 55 -17.08 37.31 -22.30
C GLY A 55 -18.25 37.17 -21.30
N ARG A 56 -19.31 36.42 -21.59
CA ARG A 56 -20.37 36.01 -20.63
C ARG A 56 -20.58 34.50 -20.58
N GLU A 57 -20.17 33.76 -21.61
CA GLU A 57 -20.17 32.28 -21.65
C GLU A 57 -19.02 31.70 -20.80
N SER A 58 -17.92 32.45 -20.62
CA SER A 58 -16.70 32.04 -19.90
C SER A 58 -16.89 31.40 -18.52
N LEU A 59 -17.85 31.84 -17.70
CA LEU A 59 -18.09 31.22 -16.39
C LEU A 59 -18.83 29.88 -16.49
N TYR A 60 -19.76 29.76 -17.44
CA TYR A 60 -20.42 28.49 -17.74
C TYR A 60 -19.44 27.54 -18.43
N ASP A 61 -18.61 28.03 -19.35
CA ASP A 61 -17.51 27.28 -19.97
C ASP A 61 -16.49 26.82 -18.91
N LEU A 62 -16.19 27.63 -17.89
CA LEU A 62 -15.31 27.21 -16.80
C LEU A 62 -15.87 26.00 -16.05
N TRP A 63 -17.16 26.01 -15.76
CA TRP A 63 -17.84 24.95 -15.04
C TRP A 63 -18.02 23.68 -15.88
N GLU A 64 -18.37 23.83 -17.16
CA GLU A 64 -18.73 22.71 -18.03
C GLU A 64 -17.54 22.17 -18.83
N TYR A 65 -16.59 23.01 -19.22
CA TYR A 65 -15.41 22.63 -20.00
C TYR A 65 -14.18 22.46 -19.12
N TYR A 66 -13.74 23.50 -18.41
CA TYR A 66 -12.43 23.49 -17.71
C TYR A 66 -12.40 22.61 -16.45
N LEU A 67 -13.50 22.54 -15.69
CA LEU A 67 -13.57 21.75 -14.45
C LEU A 67 -13.43 20.24 -14.71
N PRO A 68 -14.09 19.65 -15.73
CA PRO A 68 -13.80 18.29 -16.17
C PRO A 68 -12.35 18.05 -16.62
N TYR A 69 -11.69 19.00 -17.29
CA TYR A 69 -10.27 18.85 -17.66
C TYR A 69 -9.34 18.85 -16.46
N LEU A 70 -9.54 19.76 -15.50
CA LEU A 70 -8.77 19.79 -14.25
C LEU A 70 -8.96 18.50 -13.46
N TYR A 71 -10.20 18.03 -13.35
CA TYR A 71 -10.49 16.75 -12.70
C TYR A 71 -9.86 15.59 -13.47
N SER A 72 -9.91 15.59 -14.81
CA SER A 72 -9.27 14.58 -15.66
C SER A 72 -7.76 14.51 -15.39
N GLY A 73 -7.08 15.65 -15.25
CA GLY A 73 -5.66 15.70 -14.89
C GLY A 73 -5.36 15.13 -13.51
N ILE A 74 -6.16 15.50 -12.49
CA ILE A 74 -6.03 14.99 -11.12
C ILE A 74 -6.31 13.48 -11.08
N SER A 75 -7.33 13.01 -11.79
CA SER A 75 -7.71 11.61 -11.92
C SER A 75 -6.62 10.79 -12.61
N LEU A 76 -6.10 11.27 -13.74
CA LEU A 76 -4.99 10.64 -14.45
C LEU A 76 -3.76 10.51 -13.54
N PHE A 77 -3.40 11.58 -12.84
CA PHE A 77 -2.31 11.55 -11.86
C PHE A 77 -2.58 10.51 -10.76
N GLY A 78 -3.79 10.49 -10.20
CA GLY A 78 -4.18 9.52 -9.18
C GLY A 78 -4.12 8.08 -9.69
N VAL A 79 -4.59 7.80 -10.90
CA VAL A 79 -4.59 6.46 -11.51
C VAL A 79 -3.17 6.00 -11.84
N LEU A 80 -2.30 6.90 -12.31
CA LEU A 80 -0.87 6.61 -12.48
C LEU A 80 -0.19 6.35 -11.14
N LEU A 81 -0.53 7.10 -10.09
CA LEU A 81 0.00 6.86 -8.75
C LEU A 81 -0.46 5.49 -8.22
N LEU A 82 -1.73 5.11 -8.43
CA LEU A 82 -2.26 3.79 -8.08
C LEU A 82 -1.56 2.66 -8.87
N LEU A 83 -1.23 2.88 -10.14
CA LEU A 83 -0.50 1.92 -10.99
C LEU A 83 0.81 1.47 -10.38
N PHE A 84 1.60 2.41 -9.84
CA PHE A 84 2.89 2.13 -9.24
C PHE A 84 2.77 1.73 -7.76
N CYS A 85 1.88 2.38 -7.01
CA CYS A 85 1.74 2.12 -5.58
C CYS A 85 1.14 0.73 -5.31
N THR A 86 0.17 0.28 -6.10
CA THR A 86 -0.52 -0.99 -5.83
C THR A 86 0.42 -2.20 -5.90
N PRO A 87 1.21 -2.44 -6.98
CA PRO A 87 2.16 -3.56 -7.03
C PRO A 87 3.23 -3.50 -5.93
N LEU A 88 3.73 -2.29 -5.60
CA LEU A 88 4.66 -2.09 -4.48
C LEU A 88 4.03 -2.47 -3.15
N GLY A 89 2.78 -2.05 -2.94
CA GLY A 89 1.96 -2.37 -1.78
C GLY A 89 1.75 -3.86 -1.61
N LEU A 90 1.36 -4.56 -2.68
CA LEU A 90 1.24 -6.02 -2.72
C LEU A 90 2.55 -6.70 -2.28
N SER A 91 3.68 -6.26 -2.85
CA SER A 91 5.02 -6.76 -2.48
C SER A 91 5.32 -6.59 -0.99
N ARG A 92 4.92 -5.44 -0.44
CA ARG A 92 5.11 -5.10 0.97
C ARG A 92 4.18 -5.90 1.87
N MET A 93 2.92 -6.08 1.50
CA MET A 93 1.96 -6.93 2.22
C MET A 93 2.47 -8.36 2.32
N PHE A 94 2.94 -8.96 1.23
CA PHE A 94 3.58 -10.29 1.28
C PHE A 94 4.81 -10.32 2.20
N SER A 95 5.64 -9.29 2.15
CA SER A 95 6.85 -9.21 2.99
C SER A 95 6.54 -9.01 4.47
N VAL A 96 5.51 -8.22 4.78
CA VAL A 96 5.07 -7.91 6.13
C VAL A 96 4.34 -9.10 6.72
N THR A 97 3.44 -9.75 6.00
CA THR A 97 2.80 -11.01 6.42
C THR A 97 3.85 -12.08 6.69
N GLY A 98 4.88 -12.18 5.86
CA GLY A 98 6.01 -13.10 6.08
C GLY A 98 6.86 -12.82 7.33
N LYS A 99 6.88 -11.57 7.82
CA LYS A 99 7.64 -11.14 9.01
C LYS A 99 6.80 -11.10 10.30
N LEU A 100 5.58 -10.59 10.21
CA LEU A 100 4.68 -10.35 11.35
C LEU A 100 3.97 -11.62 11.79
N LEU A 101 3.54 -12.46 10.85
CA LEU A 101 2.98 -13.74 11.23
C LEU A 101 4.15 -14.70 11.43
N VAL A 102 4.25 -15.23 12.66
CA VAL A 102 5.24 -16.22 13.04
C VAL A 102 5.21 -17.34 12.02
N LYS A 103 6.30 -17.53 11.27
CA LYS A 103 6.42 -18.66 10.35
C LYS A 103 6.00 -19.94 11.08
N PRO A 104 4.93 -20.61 10.65
CA PRO A 104 4.51 -21.86 11.26
C PRO A 104 5.61 -22.85 10.99
N ARG A 105 6.32 -23.27 12.03
CA ARG A 105 7.09 -24.50 11.96
C ARG A 105 6.10 -25.62 12.19
N LEU A 106 5.32 -25.90 11.14
CA LEU A 106 4.12 -26.74 11.17
C LEU A 106 4.39 -28.18 11.66
N LEU A 107 5.66 -28.58 11.72
CA LEU A 107 6.13 -29.90 12.13
C LEU A 107 7.22 -29.87 13.21
N GLU A 108 7.54 -28.71 13.78
CA GLU A 108 8.59 -28.66 14.82
C GLU A 108 7.92 -28.66 16.20
N ASN A 109 8.16 -29.73 16.96
CA ASN A 109 7.61 -29.89 18.30
C ASN A 109 8.11 -28.76 19.20
N LEU A 110 7.28 -27.74 19.42
CA LEU A 110 7.61 -26.62 20.30
C LEU A 110 8.00 -27.12 21.70
N GLU A 111 7.37 -28.19 22.17
CA GLU A 111 7.68 -28.85 23.45
C GLU A 111 9.09 -29.49 23.45
N GLU A 112 9.49 -30.09 22.34
CA GLU A 112 10.82 -30.68 22.16
C GLU A 112 11.90 -29.58 22.15
N HIS A 113 11.65 -28.45 21.47
CA HIS A 113 12.58 -27.31 21.54
C HIS A 113 12.65 -26.64 22.91
N LEU A 114 11.52 -26.53 23.61
CA LEU A 114 11.47 -25.92 24.94
C LEU A 114 12.20 -26.83 25.95
N SER A 115 12.04 -28.14 25.84
CA SER A 115 12.78 -29.11 26.65
C SER A 115 14.27 -29.12 26.31
N CYS A 116 14.66 -29.21 25.03
CA CYS A 116 16.08 -29.12 24.62
C CYS A 116 16.76 -27.84 25.11
N THR A 117 16.12 -26.68 24.94
CA THR A 117 16.68 -25.39 25.40
C THR A 117 16.74 -25.28 26.91
N ALA A 118 15.78 -25.85 27.64
CA ALA A 118 15.83 -25.94 29.10
C ALA A 118 16.98 -26.85 29.58
N PHE A 119 17.23 -27.98 28.89
CA PHE A 119 18.36 -28.86 29.19
C PHE A 119 19.70 -28.17 28.91
N GLU A 120 19.83 -27.43 27.80
CA GLU A 120 21.02 -26.63 27.50
C GLU A 120 21.28 -25.54 28.55
N GLU A 121 20.22 -24.82 28.98
CA GLU A 121 20.31 -23.82 30.05
C GLU A 121 20.83 -24.46 31.35
N ALA A 122 20.24 -25.59 31.76
CA ALA A 122 20.66 -26.32 32.96
C ALA A 122 22.11 -26.82 32.86
N ALA A 123 22.53 -27.32 31.69
CA ALA A 123 23.89 -27.80 31.45
C ALA A 123 24.92 -26.66 31.52
N ILE A 124 24.65 -25.50 30.93
CA ILE A 124 25.55 -24.34 30.98
C ILE A 124 25.57 -23.72 32.39
N SER A 125 24.42 -23.64 33.06
CA SER A 125 24.34 -23.15 34.44
C SER A 125 25.15 -24.01 35.40
N ARG A 126 25.11 -25.35 35.24
CA ARG A 126 25.99 -26.26 36.00
C ARG A 126 27.46 -26.05 35.67
N LYS A 127 27.83 -25.93 34.38
CA LYS A 127 29.22 -25.65 33.97
C LYS A 127 29.77 -24.35 34.58
N ILE A 128 28.95 -23.33 34.77
CA ILE A 128 29.31 -22.08 35.45
C ILE A 128 29.51 -22.32 36.96
N SER A 129 28.58 -23.01 37.61
CA SER A 129 28.63 -23.31 39.04
C SER A 129 29.81 -24.20 39.43
N THR A 130 30.06 -25.29 38.69
CA THR A 130 31.18 -26.23 38.96
C THR A 130 32.55 -25.64 38.66
N LYS A 131 32.64 -24.61 37.80
CA LYS A 131 33.90 -23.92 37.53
C LYS A 131 34.19 -22.74 38.44
N ALA A 132 33.16 -22.16 39.07
CA ALA A 132 33.40 -21.27 40.22
C ALA A 132 34.24 -21.97 41.31
N SER A 133 34.20 -23.31 41.37
CA SER A 133 35.02 -24.15 42.26
C SER A 133 36.31 -24.72 41.65
N CYS A 134 36.61 -24.56 40.35
CA CYS A 134 37.79 -25.19 39.73
C CYS A 134 38.48 -24.26 38.71
N TRP A 135 39.78 -24.03 38.91
CA TRP A 135 40.67 -23.07 38.25
C TRP A 135 41.06 -23.40 36.79
N LEU A 136 40.08 -23.66 35.92
CA LEU A 136 40.33 -23.87 34.49
C LEU A 136 40.06 -22.59 33.70
N ASN A 137 41.07 -22.12 32.97
CA ASN A 137 41.08 -20.89 32.18
C ASN A 137 40.15 -21.02 30.95
N LEU A 138 38.83 -20.88 31.17
CA LEU A 138 37.84 -20.75 30.12
C LEU A 138 37.29 -19.33 30.11
N ASN A 139 36.92 -18.86 28.92
CA ASN A 139 36.42 -17.52 28.69
C ASN A 139 35.02 -17.34 29.33
N MET A 140 34.98 -16.98 30.63
CA MET A 140 33.77 -16.91 31.45
C MET A 140 32.74 -15.93 30.89
N GLU A 141 33.20 -14.83 30.31
CA GLU A 141 32.35 -13.84 29.63
C GLU A 141 31.61 -14.44 28.43
N ALA A 142 32.27 -15.31 27.66
CA ALA A 142 31.63 -15.97 26.51
C ALA A 142 30.54 -16.95 26.97
N LEU A 143 30.75 -17.62 28.11
CA LEU A 143 29.80 -18.57 28.68
C LEU A 143 28.58 -17.85 29.30
N GLN A 144 28.80 -16.73 29.99
CA GLN A 144 27.74 -15.86 30.48
C GLN A 144 26.91 -15.26 29.33
N LYS A 145 27.57 -14.76 28.27
CA LYS A 145 26.88 -14.28 27.06
C LYS A 145 26.02 -15.37 26.41
N ARG A 146 26.52 -16.62 26.33
CA ARG A 146 25.73 -17.76 25.83
C ARG A 146 24.53 -18.07 26.72
N LEU A 147 24.70 -18.07 28.05
CA LEU A 147 23.59 -18.31 28.97
C LEU A 147 22.50 -17.25 28.83
N LEU A 148 22.86 -15.97 28.74
CA LEU A 148 21.92 -14.88 28.51
C LEU A 148 21.19 -15.01 27.15
N ALA A 149 21.89 -15.45 26.10
CA ALA A 149 21.28 -15.72 24.81
C ALA A 149 20.27 -16.88 24.87
N ILE A 150 20.58 -17.97 25.57
CA ILE A 150 19.68 -19.12 25.73
C ILE A 150 18.47 -18.76 26.61
N LYS A 151 18.67 -18.01 27.70
CA LYS A 151 17.57 -17.51 28.53
C LYS A 151 16.61 -16.61 27.76
N SER A 152 17.14 -15.66 26.99
CA SER A 152 16.29 -14.78 26.17
C SER A 152 15.55 -15.56 25.07
N HIS A 153 16.20 -16.57 24.49
CA HIS A 153 15.56 -17.49 23.54
C HIS A 153 14.42 -18.29 24.18
N ARG A 154 14.63 -18.85 25.38
CA ARG A 154 13.59 -19.58 26.14
C ARG A 154 12.40 -18.69 26.49
N ILE A 155 12.63 -17.48 27.00
CA ILE A 155 11.54 -16.53 27.31
C ILE A 155 10.73 -16.22 26.03
N THR A 156 11.41 -16.07 24.90
CA THR A 156 10.75 -15.86 23.60
C THR A 156 9.91 -17.06 23.18
N LEU A 157 10.37 -18.30 23.45
CA LEU A 157 9.64 -19.55 23.17
C LEU A 157 8.46 -19.78 24.12
N GLU A 158 8.57 -19.40 25.40
CA GLU A 158 7.50 -19.48 26.39
C GLU A 158 6.39 -18.45 26.14
N MET A 159 6.75 -17.21 25.82
CA MET A 159 5.79 -16.19 25.38
C MET A 159 5.04 -16.64 24.14
N ARG A 160 5.77 -17.31 23.24
CA ARG A 160 5.23 -18.02 22.09
C ARG A 160 4.23 -19.07 22.55
N ARG A 161 4.59 -20.05 23.38
CA ARG A 161 3.70 -21.12 23.90
C ARG A 161 2.35 -20.62 24.41
N LYS A 162 2.30 -19.46 25.09
CA LYS A 162 1.07 -18.86 25.62
C LYS A 162 0.09 -18.36 24.55
N ALA A 163 0.53 -18.13 23.32
CA ALA A 163 -0.35 -17.75 22.22
C ALA A 163 -1.05 -18.98 21.61
N SER A 164 -2.33 -18.82 21.24
CA SER A 164 -3.20 -19.90 20.75
C SER A 164 -2.57 -20.68 19.57
N PRO A 165 -2.64 -22.03 19.56
CA PRO A 165 -2.13 -22.86 18.47
C PRO A 165 -2.74 -22.49 17.11
N TRP A 166 -4.04 -22.15 17.11
CA TRP A 166 -4.80 -21.76 15.93
C TRP A 166 -4.28 -20.45 15.32
N GLN A 167 -4.02 -19.45 16.16
CA GLN A 167 -3.52 -18.14 15.73
C GLN A 167 -2.10 -18.21 15.15
N ARG A 168 -1.36 -19.28 15.45
CA ARG A 168 0.07 -19.41 15.12
C ARG A 168 0.31 -20.33 13.94
N ASN A 169 -0.50 -21.39 13.81
CA ASN A 169 -0.30 -22.38 12.78
C ASN A 169 -1.25 -22.21 11.58
N LEU A 170 -2.47 -21.68 11.80
CA LEU A 170 -3.48 -21.56 10.74
C LEU A 170 -3.54 -20.16 10.14
N VAL A 171 -3.39 -19.11 10.95
CA VAL A 171 -3.55 -17.72 10.48
C VAL A 171 -2.46 -17.34 9.48
N TYR A 172 -1.22 -17.81 9.65
CA TYR A 172 -0.14 -17.59 8.68
C TYR A 172 -0.44 -18.16 7.28
N PRO A 173 -0.65 -19.49 7.13
CA PRO A 173 -0.88 -20.07 5.82
C PRO A 173 -2.19 -19.56 5.22
N LEU A 174 -3.23 -19.34 6.03
CA LEU A 174 -4.51 -18.80 5.55
C LEU A 174 -4.36 -17.36 5.03
N ALA A 175 -3.67 -16.48 5.77
CA ALA A 175 -3.45 -15.10 5.33
C ALA A 175 -2.55 -15.04 4.08
N MET A 176 -1.51 -15.87 4.01
CA MET A 176 -0.65 -15.96 2.83
C MET A 176 -1.41 -16.49 1.61
N LEU A 177 -2.23 -17.53 1.78
CA LEU A 177 -3.05 -18.11 0.73
C LEU A 177 -4.14 -17.13 0.28
N LEU A 178 -4.76 -16.40 1.20
CA LEU A 178 -5.73 -15.36 0.88
C LEU A 178 -5.08 -14.22 0.07
N LEU A 179 -3.90 -13.74 0.48
CA LEU A 179 -3.15 -12.72 -0.25
C LEU A 179 -2.78 -13.22 -1.66
N LEU A 180 -2.28 -14.45 -1.76
CA LEU A 180 -1.94 -15.09 -3.03
C LEU A 180 -3.17 -15.22 -3.93
N ALA A 181 -4.29 -15.71 -3.40
CA ALA A 181 -5.54 -15.86 -4.14
C ALA A 181 -6.08 -14.51 -4.62
N LEU A 182 -6.14 -13.50 -3.76
CA LEU A 182 -6.60 -12.15 -4.15
C LEU A 182 -5.70 -11.53 -5.21
N THR A 183 -4.37 -11.64 -5.09
CA THR A 183 -3.47 -11.16 -6.15
C THR A 183 -3.61 -11.95 -7.44
N GLY A 184 -3.66 -13.28 -7.38
CA GLY A 184 -3.79 -14.13 -8.55
C GLY A 184 -5.09 -13.85 -9.30
N ILE A 185 -6.21 -13.75 -8.58
CA ILE A 185 -7.50 -13.37 -9.15
C ILE A 185 -7.44 -11.97 -9.76
N SER A 186 -6.80 -10.99 -9.10
CA SER A 186 -6.65 -9.64 -9.67
C SER A 186 -5.88 -9.65 -10.99
N VAL A 187 -4.77 -10.39 -11.08
CA VAL A 187 -3.95 -10.49 -12.30
C VAL A 187 -4.73 -11.20 -13.39
N LEU A 188 -5.40 -12.31 -13.07
CA LEU A 188 -6.20 -13.05 -14.03
C LEU A 188 -7.30 -12.19 -14.64
N ILE A 189 -8.05 -11.44 -13.82
CA ILE A 189 -9.10 -10.53 -14.30
C ILE A 189 -8.51 -9.49 -15.26
N VAL A 190 -7.39 -8.86 -14.89
CA VAL A 190 -6.74 -7.85 -15.75
C VAL A 190 -6.23 -8.49 -17.04
N CYS A 191 -5.65 -9.69 -16.99
CA CYS A 191 -5.21 -10.41 -18.19
C CYS A 191 -6.38 -10.75 -19.12
N PHE A 192 -7.50 -11.23 -18.59
CA PHE A 192 -8.72 -11.44 -19.38
C PHE A 192 -9.24 -10.13 -19.97
N HIS A 193 -9.21 -9.04 -19.22
CA HIS A 193 -9.62 -7.73 -19.73
C HIS A 193 -8.70 -7.22 -20.84
N VAL A 194 -7.39 -7.42 -20.75
CA VAL A 194 -6.44 -7.10 -21.83
C VAL A 194 -6.73 -7.91 -23.09
N LEU A 195 -7.04 -9.20 -22.94
CA LEU A 195 -7.43 -10.05 -24.07
C LEU A 195 -8.76 -9.59 -24.69
N GLU A 196 -9.75 -9.25 -23.87
CA GLU A 196 -11.03 -8.70 -24.33
C GLU A 196 -10.84 -7.39 -25.08
N LEU A 197 -10.00 -6.48 -24.55
CA LEU A 197 -9.66 -5.21 -25.20
C LEU A 197 -9.00 -5.42 -26.57
N LEU A 198 -8.21 -6.48 -26.74
CA LEU A 198 -7.54 -6.80 -28.01
C LEU A 198 -8.50 -7.35 -29.07
N ILE A 199 -9.60 -7.97 -28.65
CA ILE A 199 -10.59 -8.63 -29.53
C ILE A 199 -11.75 -7.68 -29.87
N ASP A 200 -12.17 -6.84 -28.93
CA ASP A 200 -13.34 -5.98 -29.06
C ASP A 200 -13.06 -4.54 -28.58
N ASP A 201 -13.08 -3.59 -29.51
CA ASP A 201 -12.93 -2.15 -29.24
C ASP A 201 -14.09 -1.59 -28.39
N ALA A 202 -15.23 -2.30 -28.29
CA ALA A 202 -16.35 -1.92 -27.43
C ALA A 202 -16.10 -2.22 -25.94
N ALA A 203 -15.06 -2.96 -25.60
CA ALA A 203 -14.68 -3.25 -24.21
C ALA A 203 -14.01 -2.06 -23.50
N MET A 204 -13.74 -0.96 -24.22
CA MET A 204 -13.20 0.25 -23.62
C MET A 204 -14.12 0.80 -22.52
N PRO A 205 -13.55 1.37 -21.45
CA PRO A 205 -14.29 2.11 -20.44
C PRO A 205 -14.76 3.48 -20.99
N LYS A 206 -15.49 3.49 -22.11
CA LYS A 206 -16.19 4.68 -22.59
C LYS A 206 -17.44 4.86 -21.72
N GLY A 207 -17.69 6.07 -21.23
CA GLY A 207 -18.92 6.38 -20.51
C GLY A 207 -20.13 6.04 -21.37
N MET A 208 -21.04 5.21 -20.87
CA MET A 208 -22.26 4.90 -21.61
C MET A 208 -23.21 6.11 -21.50
N GLN A 209 -23.61 6.68 -22.64
CA GLN A 209 -24.70 7.66 -22.69
C GLN A 209 -26.07 7.05 -22.34
N ASP A 210 -26.19 5.72 -22.36
CA ASP A 210 -27.43 5.04 -22.04
C ASP A 210 -27.49 4.59 -20.58
N SER A 211 -28.26 5.35 -19.80
CA SER A 211 -28.69 5.11 -18.41
C SER A 211 -29.49 3.81 -18.23
N ARG A 212 -28.91 2.65 -18.52
CA ARG A 212 -29.44 1.33 -18.13
C ARG A 212 -28.73 0.82 -16.88
N LEU A 213 -28.83 1.58 -15.78
CA LEU A 213 -28.54 1.05 -14.46
C LEU A 213 -29.38 -0.22 -14.22
N GLY A 214 -28.71 -1.33 -13.92
CA GLY A 214 -29.36 -2.51 -13.33
C GLY A 214 -29.68 -3.70 -14.26
N LYS A 215 -29.46 -3.64 -15.58
CA LYS A 215 -29.75 -4.80 -16.47
C LYS A 215 -28.54 -5.68 -16.83
N VAL A 216 -27.30 -5.19 -16.71
CA VAL A 216 -26.08 -5.92 -17.13
C VAL A 216 -25.13 -6.18 -15.95
N SER A 217 -25.58 -5.87 -14.74
CA SER A 217 -24.77 -5.80 -13.52
C SER A 217 -24.60 -7.11 -12.77
N PHE A 218 -25.16 -8.21 -13.28
CA PHE A 218 -24.75 -9.50 -12.78
C PHE A 218 -23.37 -9.77 -13.38
N SER A 219 -22.34 -9.75 -12.52
CA SER A 219 -21.22 -10.67 -12.73
C SER A 219 -21.79 -11.99 -13.24
N VAL A 220 -21.13 -12.66 -14.18
CA VAL A 220 -21.58 -13.97 -14.70
C VAL A 220 -21.94 -14.95 -13.55
N PHE A 221 -21.40 -14.71 -12.34
CA PHE A 221 -21.66 -15.41 -11.08
C PHE A 221 -22.71 -14.79 -10.13
N GLY A 222 -23.53 -13.83 -10.57
CA GLY A 222 -24.57 -13.21 -9.75
C GLY A 222 -24.04 -12.39 -8.55
N PRO A 223 -24.71 -12.41 -7.38
CA PRO A 223 -24.31 -11.62 -6.20
C PRO A 223 -22.94 -12.03 -5.63
N PHE A 224 -22.54 -13.29 -5.81
CA PHE A 224 -21.22 -13.77 -5.39
C PHE A 224 -20.09 -13.03 -6.10
N GLY A 225 -20.21 -12.83 -7.42
CA GLY A 225 -19.21 -12.10 -8.17
C GLY A 225 -19.15 -10.61 -7.81
N ALA A 226 -20.29 -9.99 -7.47
CA ALA A 226 -20.30 -8.63 -6.94
C ALA A 226 -19.59 -8.55 -5.57
N ALA A 227 -19.78 -9.53 -4.69
CA ALA A 227 -19.05 -9.59 -3.41
C ALA A 227 -17.53 -9.72 -3.63
N VAL A 228 -17.10 -10.57 -4.57
CA VAL A 228 -15.68 -10.71 -4.93
C VAL A 228 -15.12 -9.40 -5.49
N GLN A 229 -15.85 -8.68 -6.34
CA GLN A 229 -15.44 -7.37 -6.85
C GLN A 229 -15.23 -6.36 -5.72
N VAL A 230 -16.19 -6.25 -4.79
CA VAL A 230 -16.09 -5.34 -3.64
C VAL A 230 -14.87 -5.70 -2.78
N ILE A 231 -14.66 -6.98 -2.49
CA ILE A 231 -13.47 -7.45 -1.76
C ILE A 231 -12.19 -7.07 -2.51
N LEU A 232 -12.16 -7.22 -3.84
CA LEU A 232 -11.01 -6.87 -4.66
C LEU A 232 -10.71 -5.37 -4.66
N ILE A 233 -11.74 -4.52 -4.74
CA ILE A 233 -11.58 -3.06 -4.67
C ILE A 233 -11.00 -2.66 -3.32
N PHE A 234 -11.55 -3.16 -2.21
CA PHE A 234 -11.01 -2.89 -0.87
C PHE A 234 -9.58 -3.42 -0.72
N TYR A 235 -9.30 -4.58 -1.29
CA TYR A 235 -7.97 -5.16 -1.29
C TYR A 235 -6.96 -4.29 -2.03
N LEU A 236 -7.28 -3.84 -3.24
CA LEU A 236 -6.42 -2.98 -4.03
C LEU A 236 -6.28 -1.58 -3.42
N MET A 237 -7.32 -1.06 -2.76
CA MET A 237 -7.25 0.16 -1.97
C MET A 237 -6.26 0.01 -0.80
N ALA A 238 -6.38 -1.06 -0.02
CA ALA A 238 -5.45 -1.30 1.08
C ALA A 238 -4.00 -1.47 0.57
N ALA A 239 -3.83 -2.21 -0.53
CA ALA A 239 -2.53 -2.37 -1.17
C ALA A 239 -1.97 -1.04 -1.66
N SER A 240 -2.76 -0.21 -2.34
CA SER A 240 -2.29 1.08 -2.86
C SER A 240 -1.88 2.04 -1.74
N VAL A 241 -2.62 2.09 -0.62
CA VAL A 241 -2.27 2.88 0.56
C VAL A 241 -0.96 2.38 1.19
N VAL A 242 -0.82 1.06 1.39
CA VAL A 242 0.41 0.46 1.91
C VAL A 242 1.61 0.75 0.98
N GLY A 243 1.38 0.71 -0.34
CA GLY A 243 2.37 1.02 -1.35
C GLY A 243 2.78 2.49 -1.37
N PHE A 244 1.81 3.39 -1.26
CA PHE A 244 2.02 4.83 -1.18
C PHE A 244 2.96 5.17 -0.02
N TYR A 245 2.64 4.73 1.19
CA TYR A 245 3.48 4.97 2.37
C TYR A 245 4.80 4.19 2.39
N SER A 246 4.92 3.15 1.56
CA SER A 246 6.18 2.41 1.39
C SER A 246 7.12 3.02 0.35
N SER A 247 6.61 3.91 -0.51
CA SER A 247 7.37 4.54 -1.59
C SER A 247 8.36 5.58 -1.06
N PRO A 248 9.61 5.63 -1.58
CA PRO A 248 10.63 6.57 -1.10
C PRO A 248 10.17 8.03 -1.15
N PHE A 249 9.36 8.39 -2.15
CA PHE A 249 8.83 9.74 -2.34
C PHE A 249 7.87 10.18 -1.23
N PHE A 250 7.02 9.28 -0.74
CA PHE A 250 5.93 9.60 0.19
C PHE A 250 6.14 9.09 1.61
N THR A 251 7.25 8.38 1.88
CA THR A 251 7.65 7.99 3.25
C THR A 251 7.74 9.16 4.23
N ARG A 252 8.08 10.37 3.74
CA ARG A 252 8.14 11.59 4.57
C ARG A 252 6.78 12.05 5.09
N LEU A 253 5.69 11.63 4.44
CA LEU A 253 4.32 11.90 4.85
C LEU A 253 3.80 10.88 5.86
N LEU A 254 4.55 9.82 6.19
CA LEU A 254 4.08 8.80 7.14
C LEU A 254 3.72 9.44 8.50
N PRO A 255 2.48 9.31 8.99
CA PRO A 255 2.08 9.89 10.26
C PRO A 255 2.81 9.19 11.42
N GLN A 256 3.34 9.98 12.36
CA GLN A 256 3.95 9.51 13.60
C GLN A 256 3.05 9.87 14.79
N LYS A 257 2.85 8.90 15.70
CA LYS A 257 2.03 9.14 16.89
C LYS A 257 2.60 10.34 17.68
N GLN A 258 1.76 11.34 17.95
CA GLN A 258 2.07 12.54 18.74
C GLN A 258 3.14 13.50 18.15
N ASN A 259 3.66 13.24 16.95
CA ASN A 259 4.70 14.09 16.33
C ASN A 259 4.42 14.37 14.85
N THR A 260 3.18 14.74 14.54
CA THR A 260 2.75 15.11 13.18
C THR A 260 2.44 16.59 13.11
N THR A 261 3.19 17.32 12.29
CA THR A 261 2.89 18.73 11.98
C THR A 261 1.58 18.84 11.20
N MET A 262 0.85 19.95 11.38
CA MET A 262 -0.43 20.17 10.69
C MET A 262 -0.29 20.08 9.15
N THR A 263 0.82 20.58 8.60
CA THR A 263 1.13 20.47 7.17
C THR A 263 1.21 19.01 6.69
N LYS A 264 1.80 18.10 7.49
CA LYS A 264 1.82 16.67 7.17
C LYS A 264 0.43 16.05 7.23
N ILE A 265 -0.42 16.49 8.16
CA ILE A 265 -1.81 16.03 8.25
C ILE A 265 -2.58 16.44 6.99
N ILE A 266 -2.51 17.71 6.61
CA ILE A 266 -3.15 18.23 5.39
C ILE A 266 -2.64 17.47 4.16
N GLY A 267 -1.31 17.28 4.03
CA GLY A 267 -0.71 16.54 2.93
C GLY A 267 -1.17 15.08 2.85
N ASN A 268 -1.29 14.39 3.99
CA ASN A 268 -1.85 13.04 4.06
C ASN A 268 -3.30 13.00 3.61
N CYS A 269 -4.13 13.92 4.11
CA CYS A 269 -5.53 13.95 3.75
C CYS A 269 -5.70 14.26 2.25
N VAL A 270 -4.88 15.15 1.67
CA VAL A 270 -4.90 15.46 0.23
C VAL A 270 -4.49 14.22 -0.57
N SER A 271 -3.42 13.54 -0.15
CA SER A 271 -2.94 12.34 -0.82
C SER A 271 -3.99 11.22 -0.80
N LEU A 272 -4.54 10.92 0.37
CA LEU A 272 -5.58 9.89 0.53
C LEU A 272 -6.85 10.25 -0.24
N LEU A 273 -7.22 11.52 -0.31
CA LEU A 273 -8.35 11.98 -1.11
C LEU A 273 -8.12 11.72 -2.60
N VAL A 274 -6.93 12.04 -3.12
CA VAL A 274 -6.56 11.79 -4.54
C VAL A 274 -6.52 10.29 -4.84
N LEU A 275 -5.92 9.47 -3.95
CA LEU A 275 -5.97 8.01 -4.12
C LEU A 275 -7.42 7.51 -4.12
N SER A 276 -8.23 7.96 -3.17
CA SER A 276 -9.64 7.53 -3.01
C SER A 276 -10.48 7.90 -4.23
N SER A 277 -10.34 9.12 -4.75
CA SER A 277 -11.08 9.58 -5.94
C SER A 277 -10.67 8.84 -7.21
N ALA A 278 -9.43 8.37 -7.29
CA ALA A 278 -8.93 7.62 -8.43
C ALA A 278 -9.28 6.11 -8.40
N LEU A 279 -9.70 5.56 -7.25
CA LEU A 279 -10.03 4.12 -7.12
C LEU A 279 -11.15 3.63 -8.06
N PRO A 280 -12.27 4.34 -8.24
CA PRO A 280 -13.33 3.90 -9.14
C PRO A 280 -12.84 3.84 -10.59
N VAL A 281 -12.08 4.87 -11.01
CA VAL A 281 -11.47 4.96 -12.34
C VAL A 281 -10.46 3.84 -12.52
N PHE A 282 -9.59 3.61 -11.54
CA PHE A 282 -8.62 2.52 -11.54
C PHE A 282 -9.29 1.14 -11.66
N SER A 283 -10.33 0.85 -10.87
CA SER A 283 -11.08 -0.41 -10.92
C SER A 283 -11.76 -0.63 -12.27
N ARG A 284 -12.31 0.43 -12.87
CA ARG A 284 -12.92 0.40 -14.21
C ARG A 284 -11.87 0.17 -15.30
N THR A 285 -10.74 0.88 -15.26
CA THR A 285 -9.64 0.76 -16.24
C THR A 285 -9.01 -0.63 -16.22
N LEU A 286 -8.87 -1.24 -15.03
CA LEU A 286 -8.39 -2.62 -14.88
C LEU A 286 -9.40 -3.71 -15.31
N GLY A 287 -10.64 -3.34 -15.61
CA GLY A 287 -11.71 -4.30 -15.95
C GLY A 287 -12.25 -5.10 -14.75
N ILE A 288 -11.97 -4.68 -13.52
CA ILE A 288 -12.45 -5.35 -12.30
C ILE A 288 -13.95 -5.16 -12.14
N THR A 289 -14.44 -3.95 -12.41
CA THR A 289 -15.86 -3.61 -12.39
C THR A 289 -16.32 -3.13 -13.75
N ARG A 290 -17.44 -3.70 -14.22
CA ARG A 290 -18.20 -3.14 -15.36
C ARG A 290 -19.20 -2.06 -14.94
N PHE A 291 -19.42 -1.90 -13.64
CA PHE A 291 -20.26 -0.83 -13.11
C PHE A 291 -19.67 0.52 -13.48
N ASP A 292 -20.50 1.36 -14.08
CA ASP A 292 -20.19 2.75 -14.31
C ASP A 292 -20.38 3.54 -12.99
N LEU A 293 -19.40 3.38 -12.09
CA LEU A 293 -19.30 4.21 -10.88
C LEU A 293 -18.84 5.64 -11.19
N LEU A 294 -18.52 5.94 -12.47
CA LEU A 294 -18.07 7.25 -12.90
C LEU A 294 -19.25 8.17 -13.25
N GLY A 295 -20.44 7.68 -13.63
CA GLY A 295 -21.53 8.58 -14.03
C GLY A 295 -21.08 9.57 -15.13
N ASP A 296 -21.41 10.87 -14.99
CA ASP A 296 -20.96 11.91 -15.95
C ASP A 296 -19.44 12.10 -16.01
N PHE A 297 -18.68 11.54 -15.05
CA PHE A 297 -17.21 11.49 -15.10
C PHE A 297 -16.68 10.52 -16.19
N GLY A 298 -17.54 9.73 -16.84
CA GLY A 298 -17.17 8.90 -18.00
C GLY A 298 -16.74 9.68 -19.26
N ARG A 299 -16.86 11.01 -19.26
CA ARG A 299 -16.43 11.91 -20.35
C ARG A 299 -14.93 12.23 -20.34
N PHE A 300 -14.10 11.47 -19.61
CA PHE A 300 -12.65 11.70 -19.66
C PHE A 300 -12.09 11.33 -21.03
N ASN A 301 -11.61 12.34 -21.77
CA ASN A 301 -11.01 12.15 -23.10
C ASN A 301 -9.90 11.09 -23.12
N TRP A 302 -9.17 10.89 -22.02
CA TRP A 302 -8.10 9.89 -21.94
C TRP A 302 -8.62 8.44 -21.80
N LEU A 303 -9.82 8.22 -21.24
CA LEU A 303 -10.47 6.90 -21.16
C LEU A 303 -10.96 6.41 -22.53
N GLY A 304 -10.98 7.27 -23.55
CA GLY A 304 -11.25 6.89 -24.93
C GLY A 304 -10.04 6.38 -25.70
N ASN A 305 -8.82 6.51 -25.16
CA ASN A 305 -7.59 6.15 -25.87
C ASN A 305 -7.19 4.69 -25.60
N PHE A 306 -7.35 3.85 -26.64
CA PHE A 306 -6.97 2.44 -26.63
C PHE A 306 -5.56 2.20 -26.09
N TYR A 307 -4.57 2.88 -26.69
CA TYR A 307 -3.16 2.64 -26.42
C TYR A 307 -2.81 2.95 -24.98
N LEU A 308 -3.40 4.00 -24.41
CA LEU A 308 -3.17 4.39 -23.03
C LEU A 308 -3.72 3.33 -22.07
N ILE A 309 -4.97 2.90 -22.27
CA ILE A 309 -5.61 1.88 -21.42
C ILE A 309 -4.92 0.53 -21.56
N PHE A 310 -4.58 0.14 -22.78
CA PHE A 310 -3.87 -1.11 -23.05
C PHE A 310 -2.49 -1.13 -22.39
N LEU A 311 -1.69 -0.06 -22.57
CA LEU A 311 -0.39 0.10 -21.93
C LEU A 311 -0.51 0.08 -20.41
N TYR A 312 -1.51 0.77 -19.87
CA TYR A 312 -1.80 0.81 -18.44
C TYR A 312 -2.03 -0.59 -17.87
N ASN A 313 -2.92 -1.36 -18.50
CA ASN A 313 -3.28 -2.70 -18.07
C ASN A 313 -2.13 -3.71 -18.21
N ILE A 314 -1.36 -3.64 -19.30
CA ILE A 314 -0.15 -4.46 -19.47
C ILE A 314 0.88 -4.11 -18.40
N LEU A 315 1.11 -2.82 -18.15
CA LEU A 315 2.08 -2.39 -17.15
C LEU A 315 1.66 -2.84 -15.75
N PHE A 316 0.38 -2.73 -15.40
CA PHE A 316 -0.14 -3.22 -14.14
C PHE A 316 0.02 -4.73 -14.01
N ALA A 317 -0.45 -5.51 -15.01
CA ALA A 317 -0.35 -6.97 -15.00
C ALA A 317 1.12 -7.44 -14.96
N GLY A 318 2.02 -6.79 -15.69
CA GLY A 318 3.45 -7.07 -15.69
C GLY A 318 4.10 -6.81 -14.34
N LEU A 319 3.87 -5.64 -13.74
CA LEU A 319 4.43 -5.28 -12.43
C LEU A 319 3.92 -6.18 -11.31
N THR A 320 2.61 -6.46 -11.30
CA THR A 320 1.98 -7.33 -10.30
C THR A 320 2.44 -8.78 -10.45
N THR A 321 2.50 -9.32 -11.68
CA THR A 321 2.99 -10.68 -11.95
C THR A 321 4.47 -10.81 -11.59
N LEU A 322 5.31 -9.85 -11.97
CA LEU A 322 6.74 -9.86 -11.62
C LEU A 322 6.93 -9.84 -10.10
N CYS A 323 6.14 -9.02 -9.39
CA CYS A 323 6.13 -8.99 -7.94
C CYS A 323 5.71 -10.34 -7.34
N LEU A 324 4.64 -10.94 -7.87
CA LEU A 324 4.10 -12.20 -7.41
C LEU A 324 5.10 -13.33 -7.60
N VAL A 325 5.65 -13.48 -8.81
CA VAL A 325 6.66 -14.50 -9.13
C VAL A 325 7.89 -14.30 -8.26
N LYS A 326 8.45 -13.09 -8.18
CA LYS A 326 9.64 -12.85 -7.35
C LYS A 326 9.40 -13.18 -5.87
N LYS A 327 8.25 -12.81 -5.30
CA LYS A 327 7.96 -13.08 -3.88
C LYS A 327 7.60 -14.54 -3.63
N PHE A 328 6.77 -15.13 -4.46
CA PHE A 328 6.32 -16.50 -4.33
C PHE A 328 7.47 -17.48 -4.60
N THR A 329 8.26 -17.30 -5.66
CA THR A 329 9.42 -18.14 -5.95
C THR A 329 10.44 -18.10 -4.82
N TRP A 330 10.75 -16.92 -4.26
CA TRP A 330 11.64 -16.82 -3.10
C TRP A 330 11.06 -17.48 -1.83
N ALA A 331 9.76 -17.28 -1.57
CA ALA A 331 9.10 -17.88 -0.41
C ALA A 331 9.05 -19.41 -0.52
N MET A 332 8.68 -19.94 -1.69
CA MET A 332 8.65 -21.36 -1.99
C MET A 332 10.06 -21.95 -1.95
N GLN A 333 11.05 -21.33 -2.57
CA GLN A 333 12.44 -21.79 -2.51
C GLN A 333 12.95 -21.84 -1.06
N ALA A 334 12.68 -20.81 -0.27
CA ALA A 334 13.11 -20.77 1.13
C ALA A 334 12.45 -21.86 1.98
N GLU A 335 11.16 -22.12 1.81
CA GLU A 335 10.48 -23.21 2.53
C GLU A 335 10.86 -24.60 1.99
N LEU A 336 11.14 -24.74 0.69
CA LEU A 336 11.60 -26.00 0.09
C LEU A 336 13.00 -26.36 0.61
N ILE A 337 13.95 -25.41 0.59
CA ILE A 337 15.31 -25.59 1.13
C ILE A 337 15.26 -25.98 2.61
N ARG A 338 14.35 -25.36 3.37
CA ARG A 338 14.16 -25.63 4.80
C ARG A 338 13.49 -26.98 5.05
N ALA A 339 12.51 -27.37 4.24
CA ALA A 339 11.83 -28.67 4.32
C ALA A 339 12.74 -29.83 3.92
N PHE A 340 13.61 -29.63 2.91
CA PHE A 340 14.66 -30.59 2.53
C PHE A 340 15.82 -30.65 3.53
N GLY A 341 15.81 -29.81 4.58
CA GLY A 341 16.83 -29.84 5.62
C GLY A 341 18.20 -29.35 5.15
N LEU A 342 18.31 -28.70 3.98
CA LEU A 342 19.58 -28.14 3.49
C LEU A 342 20.10 -27.01 4.38
N ASP A 343 19.23 -26.37 5.17
CA ASP A 343 19.64 -25.43 6.23
C ASP A 343 20.46 -26.10 7.35
N ARG A 344 20.38 -27.43 7.52
CA ARG A 344 21.21 -28.20 8.48
C ARG A 344 22.53 -28.67 7.89
N LEU A 345 22.67 -28.65 6.56
CA LEU A 345 23.97 -28.81 5.91
C LEU A 345 24.69 -27.46 6.03
N SER A 346 25.45 -27.30 7.10
CA SER A 346 26.42 -26.22 7.24
C SER A 346 27.38 -26.26 6.05
N LEU A 347 27.05 -25.55 4.96
CA LEU A 347 28.01 -25.20 3.94
C LEU A 347 29.10 -24.40 4.66
N PRO A 348 30.37 -24.84 4.60
CA PRO A 348 31.45 -24.10 5.22
C PRO A 348 31.54 -22.76 4.47
N VAL A 349 31.05 -21.70 5.11
CA VAL A 349 31.38 -20.34 4.72
C VAL A 349 32.89 -20.25 4.84
N ASN A 350 33.56 -20.32 3.69
CA ASN A 350 34.99 -20.11 3.59
C ASN A 350 35.26 -18.68 4.06
N ARG A 351 35.59 -18.55 5.35
CA ARG A 351 36.09 -17.31 5.94
C ARG A 351 37.44 -17.07 5.25
N ILE A 352 37.43 -16.22 4.23
CA ILE A 352 38.66 -15.73 3.61
C ILE A 352 39.45 -15.06 4.74
N ARG A 353 40.50 -15.77 5.16
CA ARG A 353 41.51 -15.35 6.11
C ARG A 353 42.20 -14.15 5.48
N SER A 354 41.85 -12.93 5.92
CA SER A 354 42.72 -11.79 5.62
C SER A 354 44.03 -12.06 6.36
N GLN A 355 45.03 -12.53 5.62
CA GLN A 355 46.38 -12.54 6.11
C GLN A 355 46.77 -11.11 6.43
N GLY A 356 47.02 -10.85 7.71
CA GLY A 356 47.84 -9.72 8.09
C GLY A 356 49.27 -9.94 7.60
N LYS A 357 49.94 -8.84 7.28
CA LYS A 357 51.36 -8.55 7.52
C LYS A 357 51.74 -7.25 6.80
N PRO A 358 52.83 -6.60 7.22
CA PRO A 358 53.26 -6.28 8.58
C PRO A 358 52.82 -4.87 9.00
#